data_AF-A0A1F5YCX3-F1
#
_entry.id   AF-A0A1F5YCX3-F1
#
_cell.length_a   1.000
_cell.length_b   1.000
_cell.length_c   1.000
_cell.angle_alpha   90.00
_cell.angle_beta   90.00
_cell.angle_gamma   90.00
#
_symmetry.space_group_name_H-M   'P 1'
#
loop_
_entity.id
_entity.type
_entity.pdbx_description
1 polymer ?
#
loop_
_entity_poly.entity_id
_entity_poly.type
_entity_poly.pdbx_seq_one_letter_code
_entity_poly.pdbx_strand_id
1 'polypeptide(L)'
;MSSAVKCMTEAVSGAYDLIAVVIDRDNDFSSDEFLTLCGALKSDRLTRNTPVLAVLATGNPEILRKLDQAGADYVLCLPEESRLPSLDLLLETANKLDAADVPHLVLEKTCPFLHYTRLESGKELVSCGAFSDMLVLGRQKINGLCTTSGHKSCPYFLAPKTDKLRELETAK
;
A
#
# COMPACT_ATOMS: atom_id res chain seq x y z
N MET A 1 11.34 -23.55 6.48
CA MET A 1 12.06 -22.32 6.06
C MET A 1 11.01 -21.34 5.59
N SER A 2 11.02 -20.10 6.08
CA SER A 2 10.04 -19.09 5.65
C SER A 2 10.31 -18.66 4.20
N SER A 3 9.25 -18.26 3.49
CA SER A 3 9.31 -17.74 2.12
C SER A 3 10.28 -16.56 1.99
N ALA A 4 10.37 -15.69 3.00
CA ALA A 4 11.26 -14.53 3.03
C ALA A 4 12.75 -14.91 3.00
N VAL A 5 13.17 -15.93 3.77
CA VAL A 5 14.57 -16.38 3.78
C VAL A 5 14.97 -16.96 2.43
N LYS A 6 14.07 -17.71 1.80
CA LYS A 6 14.28 -18.23 0.44
C LYS A 6 14.41 -17.09 -0.57
N CYS A 7 13.49 -16.11 -0.53
CA CYS A 7 13.54 -14.93 -1.40
C CYS A 7 14.87 -14.19 -1.26
N MET A 8 15.33 -13.93 -0.04
CA MET A 8 16.60 -13.26 0.19
C MET A 8 17.79 -14.06 -0.36
N THR A 9 17.79 -15.38 -0.15
CA THR A 9 18.88 -16.26 -0.60
C THR A 9 18.98 -16.26 -2.13
N GLU A 10 17.85 -16.34 -2.82
CA GLU A 10 17.79 -16.27 -4.27
C GLU A 10 18.21 -14.87 -4.76
N ALA A 11 17.65 -13.80 -4.17
CA ALA A 11 17.95 -12.41 -4.56
C ALA A 11 19.44 -12.07 -4.48
N VAL A 12 20.16 -12.61 -3.49
CA VAL A 12 21.61 -12.43 -3.33
C VAL A 12 22.41 -13.26 -4.33
N SER A 13 21.91 -14.44 -4.71
CA SER A 13 22.64 -15.39 -5.55
C SER A 13 22.41 -15.15 -7.05
N GLY A 14 21.28 -14.55 -7.42
CA GLY A 14 20.89 -14.28 -8.80
C GLY A 14 21.20 -12.85 -9.25
N ALA A 15 21.27 -12.66 -10.56
CA ALA A 15 21.22 -11.34 -11.18
C ALA A 15 19.78 -11.10 -11.65
N TYR A 16 19.10 -10.17 -10.98
CA TYR A 16 17.72 -9.79 -11.31
C TYR A 16 17.67 -8.31 -11.68
N ASP A 17 16.90 -7.99 -12.72
CA ASP A 17 16.62 -6.61 -13.13
C ASP A 17 15.55 -5.95 -12.25
N LEU A 18 14.73 -6.77 -11.58
CA LEU A 18 13.65 -6.35 -10.70
C LEU A 18 13.33 -7.49 -9.71
N ILE A 19 13.08 -7.14 -8.45
CA ILE A 19 12.56 -8.07 -7.44
C ILE A 19 11.14 -7.64 -7.08
N ALA A 20 10.16 -8.49 -7.39
CA ALA A 20 8.78 -8.27 -6.98
C ALA A 20 8.49 -9.02 -5.67
N VAL A 21 8.11 -8.29 -4.63
CA VAL A 21 7.63 -8.85 -3.37
C VAL A 21 6.12 -8.70 -3.35
N VAL A 22 5.41 -9.80 -3.16
CA VAL A 22 3.96 -9.83 -3.30
C VAL A 22 3.33 -10.29 -1.98
N ILE A 23 2.40 -9.50 -1.46
CA ILE A 23 1.56 -9.92 -0.33
C ILE A 23 0.25 -10.50 -0.85
N ASP A 24 0.03 -11.78 -0.59
CA ASP A 24 -1.25 -12.42 -0.87
C ASP A 24 -2.16 -12.30 0.35
N ARG A 25 -3.46 -12.12 0.10
CA ARG A 25 -4.50 -11.99 1.13
C ARG A 25 -4.70 -13.27 1.93
N ASP A 26 -4.40 -14.41 1.31
CA ASP A 26 -4.62 -15.74 1.87
C ASP A 26 -3.38 -16.31 2.58
N ASN A 27 -2.26 -15.57 2.60
CA ASN A 27 -1.05 -16.01 3.29
C ASN A 27 -0.98 -15.42 4.70
N ASP A 28 -0.43 -16.22 5.63
CA ASP A 28 -0.05 -15.78 7.00
C ASP A 28 1.05 -14.70 7.01
N PHE A 29 1.52 -14.28 5.84
CA PHE A 29 2.56 -13.28 5.69
C PHE A 29 2.05 -11.94 6.22
N SER A 30 2.57 -11.55 7.39
CA SER A 30 2.16 -10.29 8.00
C SER A 30 2.67 -9.11 7.17
N SER A 31 1.95 -7.99 7.23
CA SER A 31 2.44 -6.72 6.68
C SER A 31 3.83 -6.39 7.19
N ASP A 32 4.15 -6.75 8.43
CA ASP A 32 5.44 -6.46 9.06
C ASP A 32 6.57 -7.32 8.47
N GLU A 33 6.33 -8.61 8.22
CA GLU A 33 7.30 -9.48 7.52
C GLU A 33 7.54 -9.02 6.09
N PHE A 34 6.48 -8.60 5.39
CA PHE A 34 6.56 -8.03 4.05
C PHE A 34 7.41 -6.76 3.99
N LEU A 35 7.16 -5.82 4.90
CA LEU A 35 7.93 -4.59 5.03
C LEU A 35 9.38 -4.87 5.41
N THR A 36 9.58 -5.82 6.34
CA THR A 36 10.93 -6.25 6.77
C THR A 36 11.72 -6.82 5.60
N LEU A 37 11.10 -7.64 4.74
CA LEU A 37 11.75 -8.20 3.56
C LEU A 37 12.15 -7.10 2.56
N CYS A 38 11.24 -6.15 2.27
CA CYS A 38 11.56 -5.02 1.39
C CYS A 38 12.74 -4.20 1.93
N GLY A 39 12.72 -3.87 3.22
CA GLY A 39 13.81 -3.15 3.86
C GLY A 39 15.13 -3.92 3.87
N ALA A 40 15.08 -5.24 4.09
CA ALA A 40 16.26 -6.10 4.04
C ALA A 40 16.90 -6.12 2.64
N LEU A 41 16.09 -6.26 1.59
CA LEU A 41 16.55 -6.21 0.20
C LEU A 41 17.22 -4.87 -0.14
N LYS A 42 16.69 -3.75 0.37
CA LYS A 42 17.25 -2.42 0.11
C LYS A 42 18.46 -2.07 0.99
N SER A 43 18.62 -2.76 2.12
CA SER A 43 19.75 -2.57 3.03
C SER A 43 20.97 -3.44 2.67
N ASP A 44 20.76 -4.57 2.00
CA ASP A 44 21.84 -5.47 1.62
C ASP A 44 22.66 -4.93 0.45
N ARG A 45 23.99 -5.07 0.54
CA ARG A 45 24.92 -4.50 -0.45
C ARG A 45 24.76 -5.09 -1.85
N LEU A 46 24.33 -6.34 -1.96
CA LEU A 46 24.21 -7.07 -3.21
C LEU A 46 22.87 -6.81 -3.89
N THR A 47 21.81 -6.52 -3.13
CA THR A 47 20.46 -6.30 -3.68
C THR A 47 19.99 -4.84 -3.64
N ARG A 48 20.67 -3.93 -2.91
CA ARG A 48 20.23 -2.51 -2.77
C ARG A 48 20.03 -1.76 -4.09
N ASN A 49 20.79 -2.12 -5.12
CA ASN A 49 20.73 -1.48 -6.44
C ASN A 49 19.71 -2.16 -7.37
N THR A 50 19.20 -3.33 -7.00
CA THR A 50 18.12 -3.97 -7.73
C THR A 50 16.80 -3.30 -7.33
N PRO A 51 16.00 -2.82 -8.30
CA PRO A 51 14.69 -2.26 -8.01
C PRO A 51 13.80 -3.27 -7.28
N VAL A 52 13.08 -2.80 -6.27
CA VAL A 52 12.10 -3.58 -5.52
C VAL A 52 10.70 -3.05 -5.81
N LEU A 53 9.85 -3.91 -6.37
CA LEU A 53 8.43 -3.68 -6.58
C LEU A 53 7.64 -4.33 -5.44
N ALA A 54 6.96 -3.51 -4.64
CA ALA A 54 6.02 -3.97 -3.63
C ALA A 54 4.61 -4.10 -4.23
N VAL A 55 4.08 -5.32 -4.30
CA VAL A 55 2.74 -5.58 -4.85
C VAL A 55 1.77 -5.78 -3.69
N LEU A 56 0.78 -4.90 -3.60
CA LEU A 56 -0.18 -4.81 -2.50
C LEU A 56 -1.61 -5.04 -2.98
N ALA A 57 -2.40 -5.64 -2.11
CA ALA A 57 -3.83 -5.82 -2.31
C ALA A 57 -4.66 -4.52 -2.14
N THR A 58 -4.13 -3.52 -1.43
CA THR A 58 -4.80 -2.25 -1.12
C THR A 58 -3.78 -1.11 -1.10
N GLY A 59 -4.22 0.10 -1.43
CA GLY A 59 -3.44 1.34 -1.30
C GLY A 59 -3.45 1.89 0.13
N ASN A 60 -3.26 1.04 1.14
CA ASN A 60 -3.30 1.44 2.54
C ASN A 60 -2.19 2.50 2.82
N PRO A 61 -2.54 3.75 3.18
CA PRO A 61 -1.57 4.83 3.40
C PRO A 61 -0.50 4.50 4.43
N GLU A 62 -0.81 3.68 5.44
CA GLU A 62 0.15 3.27 6.45
C GLU A 62 1.21 2.34 5.86
N ILE A 63 0.79 1.34 5.08
CA ILE A 63 1.70 0.41 4.41
C ILE A 63 2.54 1.15 3.37
N LEU A 64 1.93 2.03 2.58
CA LEU A 64 2.63 2.86 1.58
C LEU A 64 3.73 3.71 2.24
N ARG A 65 3.44 4.32 3.39
CA ARG A 65 4.43 5.11 4.14
C ARG A 65 5.57 4.24 4.68
N LYS A 66 5.26 3.04 5.20
CA LYS A 66 6.28 2.11 5.68
C LYS A 66 7.14 1.57 4.52
N LEU A 67 6.56 1.37 3.34
CA LEU A 67 7.31 0.98 2.13
C LEU A 67 8.26 2.07 1.65
N ASP A 68 7.79 3.32 1.63
CA ASP A 68 8.62 4.48 1.30
C ASP A 68 9.83 4.57 2.26
N GLN A 69 9.58 4.40 3.57
CA GLN A 69 10.63 4.36 4.60
C GLN A 69 11.56 3.15 4.46
N ALA A 70 11.04 2.00 4.01
CA ALA A 70 11.83 0.80 3.74
C ALA A 70 12.67 0.92 2.46
N GLY A 71 12.46 1.97 1.65
CA GLY A 71 13.20 2.23 0.42
C GLY A 71 12.72 1.42 -0.78
N ALA A 72 11.47 0.91 -0.77
CA ALA A 72 10.90 0.27 -1.95
C ALA A 72 10.86 1.27 -3.11
N ASP A 73 11.29 0.83 -4.30
CA ASP A 73 11.42 1.72 -5.46
C ASP A 73 10.07 1.98 -6.12
N TYR A 74 9.20 0.96 -6.16
CA TYR A 74 7.88 1.02 -6.77
C TYR A 74 6.84 0.30 -5.93
N VAL A 75 5.59 0.73 -6.07
CA VAL A 75 4.44 0.01 -5.51
C VAL A 75 3.39 -0.24 -6.59
N LEU A 76 2.79 -1.43 -6.56
CA LEU A 76 1.64 -1.77 -7.38
C LEU A 76 0.47 -2.12 -6.48
N CYS A 77 -0.52 -1.25 -6.42
CA CYS A 77 -1.77 -1.51 -5.72
C CYS A 77 -2.75 -2.20 -6.65
N LEU A 78 -3.02 -3.47 -6.39
CA LEU A 78 -3.99 -4.26 -7.12
C LEU A 78 -5.42 -3.86 -6.71
N PRO A 79 -6.38 -3.91 -7.66
CA PRO A 79 -7.79 -3.83 -7.32
C PRO A 79 -8.18 -4.91 -6.32
N GLU A 80 -9.13 -4.60 -5.43
CA GLU A 80 -9.47 -5.50 -4.32
C GLU A 80 -10.00 -6.89 -4.73
N GLU A 81 -10.54 -7.02 -5.95
CA GLU A 81 -11.02 -8.29 -6.54
C GLU A 81 -9.94 -9.07 -7.30
N SER A 82 -8.79 -8.44 -7.53
CA SER A 82 -7.71 -9.07 -8.27
C SER A 82 -7.06 -10.11 -7.37
N ARG A 83 -7.04 -11.35 -7.87
CA ARG A 83 -6.10 -12.36 -7.37
C ARG A 83 -4.68 -11.89 -7.63
N LEU A 84 -3.71 -12.59 -7.03
CA LEU A 84 -2.32 -12.46 -7.42
C LEU A 84 -2.21 -12.44 -8.95
N PRO A 85 -1.61 -11.37 -9.52
CA PRO A 85 -1.43 -11.28 -10.96
C PRO A 85 -0.60 -12.47 -11.44
N SER A 86 -0.90 -12.97 -12.65
CA SER A 86 -0.02 -13.92 -13.31
C SER A 86 1.37 -13.30 -13.48
N LEU A 87 2.40 -14.14 -13.59
CA LEU A 87 3.76 -13.65 -13.82
C LEU A 87 3.83 -12.76 -15.07
N ASP A 88 3.10 -13.12 -16.13
CA ASP A 88 3.02 -12.32 -17.36
C ASP A 88 2.46 -10.91 -17.10
N LEU A 89 1.38 -10.81 -16.31
CA LEU A 89 0.79 -9.52 -15.96
C LEU A 89 1.72 -8.68 -15.08
N LEU A 90 2.45 -9.32 -14.16
CA LEU A 90 3.47 -8.64 -13.35
C LEU A 90 4.60 -8.10 -14.24
N LEU A 91 5.08 -8.88 -15.21
CA LEU A 91 6.13 -8.46 -16.13
C LEU A 91 5.65 -7.32 -17.04
N GLU A 92 4.44 -7.42 -17.58
CA GLU A 92 3.85 -6.34 -18.37
C GLU A 92 3.67 -5.04 -17.56
N THR A 93 3.27 -5.17 -16.29
CA THR A 93 3.10 -4.01 -15.40
C THR A 93 4.45 -3.44 -15.00
N ALA A 94 5.42 -4.29 -14.69
CA ALA A 94 6.79 -3.92 -14.38
C ALA A 94 7.43 -3.09 -15.50
N ASN A 95 7.21 -3.47 -16.75
CA ASN A 95 7.70 -2.74 -17.92
C ASN A 95 7.03 -1.37 -18.14
N LYS A 96 5.92 -1.10 -17.45
CA LYS A 96 5.17 0.16 -17.52
C LYS A 96 5.35 1.01 -16.25
N LEU A 97 6.08 0.52 -15.26
CA LEU A 97 6.32 1.26 -14.02
C LEU A 97 7.01 2.59 -14.35
N ASP A 98 6.51 3.65 -13.75
CA ASP A 98 7.08 4.97 -13.90
C ASP A 98 7.21 5.69 -12.55
N ALA A 99 7.63 6.96 -12.61
CA ALA A 99 7.78 7.77 -11.40
C ALA A 99 6.46 7.90 -10.62
N ALA A 100 5.31 7.78 -11.26
CA ALA A 100 4.01 7.91 -10.62
C ALA A 100 3.66 6.70 -9.71
N ASP A 101 4.41 5.60 -9.82
CA ASP A 101 4.27 4.37 -9.01
C ASP A 101 5.22 4.34 -7.80
N VAL A 102 6.03 5.39 -7.60
CA VAL A 102 6.91 5.50 -6.43
C VAL A 102 6.06 5.70 -5.15
N PRO A 103 6.35 5.01 -4.03
CA PRO A 103 5.48 4.98 -2.85
C PRO A 103 5.00 6.35 -2.34
N HIS A 104 5.89 7.34 -2.19
CA HIS A 104 5.47 8.69 -1.75
C HIS A 104 4.52 9.38 -2.73
N LEU A 105 4.67 9.20 -4.05
CA LEU A 105 3.79 9.80 -5.05
C LEU A 105 2.43 9.09 -5.10
N VAL A 106 2.39 7.78 -4.86
CA VAL A 106 1.12 7.06 -4.68
C VAL A 106 0.42 7.51 -3.40
N LEU A 107 1.18 7.76 -2.33
CA LEU A 107 0.64 8.29 -1.07
C LEU A 107 0.02 9.68 -1.26
N GLU A 108 0.66 10.59 -1.99
CA GLU A 108 0.11 11.93 -2.31
C GLU A 108 -1.20 11.90 -3.10
N LYS A 109 -1.41 10.83 -3.88
CA LYS A 109 -2.65 10.61 -4.62
C LYS A 109 -3.73 9.96 -3.76
N THR A 110 -3.41 9.48 -2.57
CA THR A 110 -4.35 8.77 -1.70
C THR A 110 -4.96 9.72 -0.68
N CYS A 111 -6.25 9.53 -0.38
CA CYS A 111 -6.96 10.32 0.61
C CYS A 111 -6.33 10.11 2.00
N PRO A 112 -5.91 11.19 2.69
CA PRO A 112 -5.28 11.07 4.01
C PRO A 112 -6.26 10.67 5.12
N PHE A 113 -7.57 10.76 4.87
CA PHE A 113 -8.61 10.34 5.82
C PHE A 113 -9.01 8.87 5.66
N LEU A 114 -8.33 8.10 4.81
CA LEU A 114 -8.64 6.68 4.64
C LEU A 114 -7.96 5.89 5.77
N HIS A 115 -8.76 5.25 6.61
CA HIS A 115 -8.30 4.43 7.72
C HIS A 115 -8.58 2.96 7.41
N TYR A 116 -7.64 2.10 7.81
CA TYR A 116 -7.70 0.66 7.60
C TYR A 116 -7.60 -0.03 8.94
N THR A 117 -8.62 -0.81 9.28
CA THR A 117 -8.65 -1.61 10.51
C THR A 117 -8.61 -3.08 10.13
N ARG A 118 -7.57 -3.78 10.57
CA ARG A 118 -7.44 -5.22 10.30
C ARG A 118 -8.47 -6.00 11.13
N LEU A 119 -9.16 -6.92 10.47
CA LEU A 119 -10.07 -7.88 11.07
C LEU A 119 -9.33 -9.21 11.29
N GLU A 120 -9.84 -10.04 12.21
CA GLU A 120 -9.25 -11.35 12.57
C GLU A 120 -9.10 -12.30 11.37
N SER A 121 -9.88 -12.10 10.31
CA SER A 121 -9.82 -12.90 9.07
C SER A 121 -8.76 -12.41 8.06
N GLY A 122 -7.85 -11.51 8.45
CA GLY A 122 -6.88 -10.88 7.55
C GLY A 122 -7.48 -9.83 6.60
N LYS A 123 -8.81 -9.70 6.57
CA LYS A 123 -9.54 -8.66 5.84
C LYS A 123 -9.32 -7.29 6.50
N GLU A 124 -9.32 -6.24 5.71
CA GLU A 124 -9.27 -4.86 6.21
C GLU A 124 -10.67 -4.24 6.11
N LEU A 125 -11.13 -3.63 7.20
CA LEU A 125 -12.26 -2.70 7.16
C LEU A 125 -11.71 -1.32 6.82
N VAL A 126 -12.24 -0.73 5.76
CA VAL A 126 -11.84 0.62 5.32
C VAL A 126 -12.90 1.63 5.77
N SER A 127 -12.50 2.59 6.60
CA SER A 127 -13.32 3.70 7.05
C SER A 127 -12.77 5.04 6.56
N CYS A 128 -13.65 6.04 6.49
CA CYS A 128 -13.25 7.42 6.23
C CYS A 128 -13.27 8.23 7.53
N GLY A 129 -12.07 8.57 8.01
CA GLY A 129 -11.82 9.39 9.19
C GLY A 129 -12.22 10.86 9.01
N ALA A 130 -12.66 11.28 7.83
CA ALA A 130 -13.17 12.63 7.58
C ALA A 130 -14.44 12.94 8.39
N PHE A 131 -15.03 11.94 9.05
CA PHE A 131 -16.23 12.09 9.88
C PHE A 131 -16.17 11.16 11.11
N SER A 132 -15.11 11.29 11.90
CA SER A 132 -14.84 10.49 13.13
C SER A 132 -14.97 8.98 12.91
N ASP A 133 -14.46 8.49 11.78
CA ASP A 133 -14.55 7.08 11.36
C ASP A 133 -15.96 6.49 11.26
N MET A 134 -17.01 7.33 11.32
CA MET A 134 -18.40 6.90 11.21
C MET A 134 -18.82 6.63 9.75
N LEU A 135 -18.01 7.01 8.78
CA LEU A 135 -18.29 6.80 7.36
C LEU A 135 -17.63 5.52 6.86
N VAL A 136 -18.44 4.47 6.76
CA VAL A 136 -18.11 3.31 5.94
C VAL A 136 -18.41 3.65 4.50
N LEU A 137 -17.36 3.97 3.73
CA LEU A 137 -17.52 4.23 2.31
C LEU A 137 -17.72 2.90 1.58
N GLY A 138 -18.74 2.84 0.73
CA GLY A 138 -18.89 1.72 -0.19
C GLY A 138 -17.70 1.63 -1.13
N ARG A 139 -17.34 0.41 -1.53
CA ARG A 139 -16.16 0.09 -2.36
C ARG A 139 -15.99 0.96 -3.59
N GLN A 140 -17.08 1.27 -4.30
CA GLN A 140 -17.05 2.16 -5.46
C GLN A 140 -16.54 3.58 -5.11
N LYS A 141 -16.94 4.14 -3.98
CA LYS A 141 -16.47 5.46 -3.53
C LYS A 141 -15.02 5.41 -3.06
N ILE A 142 -14.59 4.32 -2.43
CA ILE A 142 -13.19 4.13 -2.03
C ILE A 142 -12.29 4.12 -3.26
N ASN A 143 -12.59 3.23 -4.22
CA ASN A 143 -11.75 3.05 -5.41
C ASN A 143 -11.82 4.25 -6.37
N GLY A 144 -13.00 4.86 -6.50
CA GLY A 144 -13.21 5.98 -7.43
C GLY A 144 -12.69 7.32 -6.90
N LEU A 145 -12.73 7.54 -5.58
CA LEU A 145 -12.36 8.81 -4.98
C LEU A 145 -11.16 8.68 -4.05
N CYS A 146 -11.18 7.76 -3.09
CA CYS A 146 -10.25 7.81 -1.97
C CYS A 146 -8.86 7.25 -2.26
N THR A 147 -8.72 6.31 -3.20
CA THR A 147 -7.43 5.71 -3.58
C THR A 147 -6.83 6.35 -4.83
N THR A 148 -7.37 7.48 -5.28
CA THR A 148 -6.92 8.20 -6.48
C THR A 148 -6.85 9.69 -6.20
N SER A 149 -6.26 10.45 -7.13
CA SER A 149 -6.27 11.91 -7.10
C SER A 149 -7.69 12.52 -7.07
N GLY A 150 -8.72 11.72 -7.35
CA GLY A 150 -10.13 12.08 -7.24
C GLY A 150 -10.54 12.51 -5.83
N HIS A 151 -9.81 12.12 -4.77
CA HIS A 151 -10.13 12.51 -3.39
C HIS A 151 -10.14 14.04 -3.21
N LYS A 152 -9.37 14.77 -4.03
CA LYS A 152 -9.34 16.25 -4.03
C LYS A 152 -10.71 16.87 -4.36
N SER A 153 -11.61 16.10 -4.97
CA SER A 153 -12.99 16.49 -5.27
C SER A 153 -14.03 15.87 -4.33
N CYS A 154 -13.60 15.03 -3.38
CA CYS A 154 -14.51 14.35 -2.46
C CYS A 154 -15.13 15.36 -1.48
N PRO A 155 -16.48 15.39 -1.33
CA PRO A 155 -17.13 16.36 -0.43
C PRO A 155 -16.71 16.19 1.03
N TYR A 156 -16.38 14.96 1.46
CA TYR A 156 -15.90 14.69 2.82
C TYR A 156 -14.46 15.13 3.03
N PHE A 157 -13.62 15.06 2.00
CA PHE A 157 -12.24 15.56 2.05
C PHE A 157 -12.21 17.09 2.10
N LEU A 158 -13.11 17.75 1.37
CA LEU A 158 -13.21 19.21 1.33
C LEU A 158 -13.80 19.82 2.62
N ALA A 159 -14.63 19.07 3.34
CA ALA A 159 -15.28 19.52 4.57
C ALA A 159 -15.28 18.41 5.65
N PRO A 160 -14.11 18.05 6.20
CA PRO A 160 -14.02 17.00 7.21
C PRO A 160 -14.58 17.48 8.55
N LYS A 161 -15.37 16.64 9.21
CA LYS A 161 -15.81 16.82 10.60
C LYS A 161 -15.09 15.82 11.49
N THR A 162 -13.84 16.13 11.80
CA THR A 162 -13.04 15.34 12.74
C THR A 162 -13.36 15.77 14.18
N ASP A 163 -13.17 14.88 15.16
CA ASP A 163 -13.46 15.18 16.57
C ASP A 163 -12.69 16.42 17.09
N LYS A 164 -11.50 16.70 16.54
CA LYS A 164 -10.72 17.92 16.83
C LYS A 164 -11.45 19.22 16.49
N LEU A 165 -12.33 19.23 15.49
CA LEU A 165 -13.13 20.40 15.12
C LEU A 165 -14.39 20.53 15.98
N ARG A 166 -14.97 19.42 16.44
CA ARG A 166 -16.12 19.43 17.35
C ARG A 166 -15.76 19.99 18.73
N GLU A 167 -14.59 19.64 19.27
CA GLU A 167 -14.12 20.17 20.56
C GLU A 167 -13.95 21.70 20.54
N LEU A 168 -13.61 22.29 19.37
CA LEU A 168 -13.50 23.73 19.17
C LEU A 168 -14.88 24.41 18.98
N GLU A 169 -15.88 23.68 18.50
CA GLU A 169 -17.25 24.18 18.33
C GLU A 169 -18.08 24.07 19.62
N THR A 170 -17.82 23.06 20.47
CA THR A 170 -18.46 22.93 21.80
C THR A 170 -17.78 23.78 22.89
N ALA A 171 -16.65 24.42 22.58
CA ALA A 171 -15.95 25.37 23.45
C ALA A 171 -16.37 26.84 23.23
N LYS A 172 -17.38 27.10 22.39
CA LYS A 172 -18.05 28.41 22.23
C LYS A 172 -19.40 28.42 22.91
#